data_AF-A0A1I7JR62-F1
#
_entry.id   AF-A0A1I7JR62-F1
#
_cell.length_a   1.000
_cell.length_b   1.000
_cell.length_c   1.000
_cell.angle_alpha   90.00
_cell.angle_beta   90.00
_cell.angle_gamma   90.00
#
_symmetry.space_group_name_H-M   'P 1'
#
loop_
_entity.id
_entity.type
_entity.pdbx_description
1 polymer ?
#
loop_
_entity_poly.entity_id
_entity_poly.type
_entity_poly.pdbx_seq_one_letter_code
_entity_poly.pdbx_strand_id
1 'polypeptide(L)'
;MPRVNLSISEDLYKQLQKDADKRNITVNNLILDMIEDKYNPSIRYDYTLALNNMISESKKTQGEYTLSDLPTFKNVEQILIENHVSESPASVRARLGKMYNEAVKKGSIKGIERAVVNRNGVEELKFLCRAAVYYNKLNKPRKEGKE
;
A
#
# COMPACT_ATOMS: atom_id res chain seq x y z
N MET A 1 -9.15 2.74 19.98
CA MET A 1 -10.04 2.94 18.81
C MET A 1 -11.32 2.16 19.03
N PRO A 2 -12.49 2.75 18.76
CA PRO A 2 -13.75 2.02 18.71
C PRO A 2 -13.66 0.91 17.64
N ARG A 3 -14.28 -0.24 17.91
CA ARG A 3 -14.32 -1.38 16.99
C ARG A 3 -15.77 -1.68 16.63
N VAL A 4 -16.01 -1.95 15.35
CA VAL A 4 -17.30 -2.40 14.85
C VAL A 4 -17.14 -3.83 14.36
N ASN A 5 -17.94 -4.75 14.92
CA ASN A 5 -18.04 -6.13 14.44
C ASN A 5 -19.39 -6.29 13.77
N LEU A 6 -19.40 -6.74 12.51
CA LEU A 6 -20.59 -6.86 11.69
C LEU A 6 -20.73 -8.29 11.19
N SER A 7 -21.90 -8.89 11.41
CA SER A 7 -22.27 -10.17 10.80
C SER A 7 -23.15 -9.90 9.59
N ILE A 8 -22.74 -10.40 8.42
CA ILE A 8 -23.46 -10.26 7.15
C ILE A 8 -23.60 -11.61 6.46
N SER A 9 -24.54 -11.73 5.51
CA SER A 9 -24.67 -12.94 4.70
C SER A 9 -23.45 -13.17 3.82
N GLU A 10 -23.17 -14.44 3.50
CA GLU A 10 -22.06 -14.80 2.63
C GLU A 10 -22.19 -14.18 1.22
N ASP A 11 -23.41 -14.09 0.71
CA ASP A 11 -23.69 -13.48 -0.59
C ASP A 11 -23.35 -11.98 -0.61
N LEU A 12 -23.72 -11.25 0.45
CA LEU A 12 -23.37 -9.84 0.59
C LEU A 12 -21.85 -9.67 0.71
N TYR A 13 -21.18 -10.53 1.50
CA TYR A 13 -19.73 -10.50 1.62
C TYR A 13 -19.04 -10.72 0.28
N LYS A 14 -19.49 -11.69 -0.53
CA LYS A 14 -18.94 -11.97 -1.87
C LYS A 14 -19.11 -10.77 -2.81
N GLN A 15 -20.23 -10.04 -2.74
CA GLN A 15 -20.43 -8.83 -3.53
C GLN A 15 -19.46 -7.71 -3.11
N LEU A 16 -19.32 -7.45 -1.80
CA LEU A 16 -18.36 -6.49 -1.27
C LEU A 16 -16.93 -6.86 -1.63
N GLN A 17 -16.59 -8.15 -1.58
CA GLN A 17 -15.26 -8.65 -1.94
C GLN A 17 -14.94 -8.41 -3.41
N LYS A 18 -15.88 -8.65 -4.33
CA LYS A 18 -15.71 -8.34 -5.75
C LYS A 18 -15.39 -6.86 -5.98
N ASP A 19 -16.10 -5.96 -5.31
CA ASP A 19 -15.87 -4.52 -5.46
C ASP A 19 -14.57 -4.06 -4.80
N ALA A 20 -14.22 -4.64 -3.65
CA ALA A 20 -12.95 -4.39 -2.99
C ALA A 20 -11.76 -4.85 -3.87
N ASP A 21 -11.86 -6.03 -4.49
CA ASP A 21 -10.84 -6.58 -5.37
C ASP A 21 -10.65 -5.73 -6.63
N LYS A 22 -11.74 -5.23 -7.26
CA LYS A 22 -11.65 -4.26 -8.38
C LYS A 22 -10.83 -3.01 -8.02
N ARG A 23 -10.93 -2.57 -6.76
CA ARG A 23 -10.22 -1.40 -6.23
C ARG A 23 -8.86 -1.74 -5.60
N ASN A 24 -8.45 -3.01 -5.60
CA ASN A 24 -7.25 -3.51 -4.92
C ASN A 24 -7.21 -3.16 -3.41
N ILE A 25 -8.36 -3.21 -2.72
CA ILE A 25 -8.46 -2.98 -1.27
C ILE A 25 -9.11 -4.18 -0.57
N THR A 26 -9.06 -4.19 0.76
CA THR A 26 -9.77 -5.20 1.58
C THR A 26 -11.24 -4.82 1.76
N VAL A 27 -12.09 -5.81 2.03
CA VAL A 27 -13.52 -5.58 2.38
C VAL A 27 -13.65 -4.61 3.56
N ASN A 28 -12.77 -4.71 4.56
CA ASN A 28 -12.78 -3.80 5.71
C ASN A 28 -12.50 -2.35 5.30
N ASN A 29 -11.54 -2.11 4.39
CA ASN A 29 -11.28 -0.76 3.89
C ASN A 29 -12.46 -0.25 3.07
N LEU A 30 -13.08 -1.10 2.24
CA LEU A 30 -14.27 -0.72 1.46
C LEU A 30 -15.44 -0.30 2.38
N ILE A 31 -15.72 -1.07 3.42
CA ILE A 31 -16.79 -0.75 4.39
C ILE A 31 -16.49 0.55 5.13
N LEU A 32 -15.24 0.71 5.57
CA LEU A 32 -14.82 1.93 6.26
C LEU A 32 -14.96 3.15 5.34
N ASP A 33 -14.50 3.05 4.10
CA ASP A 33 -14.64 4.08 3.08
C ASP A 33 -16.13 4.47 2.88
N MET A 34 -17.05 3.49 2.81
CA MET A 34 -18.49 3.76 2.67
C MET A 34 -19.11 4.43 3.89
N ILE A 35 -18.65 4.09 5.10
CA ILE A 35 -19.11 4.72 6.35
C ILE A 35 -18.57 6.16 6.43
N GLU A 36 -17.30 6.36 6.10
CA GLU A 36 -16.67 7.68 6.02
C GLU A 36 -17.35 8.56 4.97
N ASP A 37 -17.67 8.03 3.78
CA ASP A 37 -18.39 8.75 2.74
C ASP A 37 -19.78 9.21 3.21
N LYS A 38 -20.46 8.41 4.04
CA LYS A 38 -21.80 8.72 4.53
C LYS A 38 -21.80 9.73 5.68
N TYR A 39 -20.82 9.66 6.57
CA TYR A 39 -20.84 10.40 7.84
C TYR A 39 -19.74 11.47 7.97
N ASN A 40 -18.77 11.50 7.05
CA ASN A 40 -17.68 12.47 7.05
C ASN A 40 -17.17 12.81 5.62
N PRO A 41 -18.06 13.21 4.69
CA PRO A 41 -17.71 13.43 3.29
C PRO A 41 -16.66 14.54 3.06
N SER A 42 -16.49 15.45 4.02
CA SER A 42 -15.65 16.64 3.90
C SER A 42 -14.21 16.44 4.38
N ILE A 43 -13.89 15.30 5.02
CA ILE A 43 -12.62 15.08 5.73
C ILE A 43 -12.13 13.65 5.46
N ARG A 44 -11.75 13.38 4.20
CA ARG A 44 -11.27 12.05 3.80
C ARG A 44 -9.87 12.11 3.22
N TYR A 45 -9.02 11.19 3.65
CA TYR A 45 -7.77 10.91 2.96
C TYR A 45 -8.06 10.02 1.74
N ASP A 46 -7.74 10.49 0.54
CA ASP A 46 -7.92 9.70 -0.68
C ASP A 46 -6.82 8.63 -0.79
N TYR A 47 -7.08 7.47 -0.20
CA TYR A 47 -6.20 6.30 -0.24
C TYR A 47 -5.97 5.77 -1.66
N THR A 48 -6.93 5.97 -2.58
CA THR A 48 -6.82 5.47 -3.96
C THR A 48 -5.84 6.35 -4.74
N LEU A 49 -6.00 7.67 -4.64
CA LEU A 49 -5.07 8.63 -5.21
C LEU A 49 -3.66 8.46 -4.62
N ALA A 50 -3.56 8.36 -3.30
CA ALA A 50 -2.28 8.15 -2.62
C ALA A 50 -1.59 6.85 -3.07
N LEU A 51 -2.33 5.74 -3.20
CA LEU A 51 -1.78 4.48 -3.71
C LEU A 51 -1.29 4.61 -5.16
N ASN A 52 -2.06 5.27 -6.03
CA ASN A 52 -1.68 5.49 -7.43
C ASN A 52 -0.44 6.38 -7.56
N ASN A 53 -0.32 7.40 -6.71
CA ASN A 53 0.87 8.25 -6.64
C ASN A 53 2.09 7.45 -6.17
N MET A 54 1.96 6.65 -5.10
CA MET A 54 3.03 5.76 -4.63
C MET A 54 3.49 4.79 -5.73
N ILE A 55 2.55 4.20 -6.49
CA ILE A 55 2.89 3.31 -7.62
C ILE A 55 3.67 4.07 -8.69
N SER A 56 3.27 5.30 -9.00
CA SER A 56 3.91 6.13 -10.02
C SER A 56 5.31 6.58 -9.60
N GLU A 57 5.48 6.98 -8.33
CA GLU A 57 6.77 7.31 -7.71
C GLU A 57 7.70 6.10 -7.77
N SER A 58 7.22 4.94 -7.34
CA SER A 58 7.99 3.70 -7.31
C SER A 58 8.49 3.22 -8.67
N LYS A 59 7.73 3.50 -9.75
CA LYS A 59 8.18 3.20 -11.12
C LYS A 59 9.34 4.09 -11.57
N LYS A 60 9.41 5.33 -11.04
CA LYS A 60 10.49 6.28 -11.32
C LYS A 60 11.72 6.04 -10.46
N THR A 61 11.55 5.38 -9.31
CA THR A 61 12.66 5.05 -8.42
C THR A 61 13.63 4.08 -9.08
N GLN A 62 14.92 4.38 -8.95
CA GLN A 62 16.01 3.51 -9.38
C GLN A 62 16.54 2.71 -8.19
N GLY A 63 16.81 1.43 -8.40
CA GLY A 63 17.34 0.55 -7.36
C GLY A 63 16.30 0.07 -6.34
N GLU A 64 16.80 -0.30 -5.16
CA GLU A 64 16.00 -0.72 -4.03
C GLU A 64 15.49 0.49 -3.22
N TYR A 65 14.28 0.40 -2.70
CA TYR A 65 13.67 1.45 -1.90
C TYR A 65 12.71 0.85 -0.86
N THR A 66 12.39 1.65 0.15
CA THR A 66 11.34 1.42 1.14
C THR A 66 10.18 2.37 0.88
N LEU A 67 9.01 2.10 1.46
CA LEU A 67 7.88 3.04 1.32
C LEU A 67 8.21 4.43 1.87
N SER A 68 9.09 4.54 2.86
CA SER A 68 9.54 5.83 3.42
C SER A 68 10.33 6.69 2.43
N ASP A 69 10.85 6.10 1.36
CA ASP A 69 11.56 6.81 0.28
C ASP A 69 10.59 7.42 -0.73
N LEU A 70 9.30 7.02 -0.71
CA LEU A 70 8.27 7.53 -1.59
C LEU A 70 7.70 8.85 -1.05
N PRO A 71 7.75 9.96 -1.82
CA PRO A 71 7.27 11.27 -1.37
C PRO A 71 5.84 11.24 -0.80
N THR A 72 4.92 10.52 -1.46
CA THR A 72 3.53 10.42 -1.00
C THR A 72 3.44 9.78 0.40
N PHE A 73 4.25 8.76 0.68
CA PHE A 73 4.23 8.05 1.97
C PHE A 73 5.00 8.79 3.07
N LYS A 74 6.11 9.45 2.70
CA LYS A 74 6.92 10.29 3.59
C LYS A 74 6.09 11.46 4.13
N ASN A 75 5.40 12.16 3.23
CA ASN A 75 4.72 13.43 3.50
C ASN A 75 3.26 13.26 3.95
N VAL A 76 2.82 12.05 4.31
CA VAL A 76 1.45 11.77 4.79
C VAL A 76 0.99 12.78 5.85
N GLU A 77 1.84 13.09 6.82
CA GLU A 77 1.50 14.03 7.91
C GLU A 77 1.15 15.42 7.39
N GLN A 78 1.95 15.95 6.45
CA GLN A 78 1.70 17.24 5.84
C GLN A 78 0.39 17.22 5.02
N ILE A 79 0.16 16.16 4.24
CA ILE A 79 -1.07 16.01 3.45
C ILE A 79 -2.30 15.98 4.36
N LEU A 80 -2.22 15.31 5.51
CA LEU A 80 -3.33 15.26 6.47
C LEU A 80 -3.64 16.62 7.08
N ILE A 81 -2.60 17.38 7.44
CA ILE A 81 -2.75 18.75 7.97
C ILE A 81 -3.38 19.66 6.92
N GLU A 82 -2.86 19.66 5.69
CA GLU A 82 -3.32 20.50 4.58
C GLU A 82 -4.77 20.21 4.19
N ASN A 83 -5.19 18.95 4.26
CA ASN A 83 -6.56 18.53 3.93
C ASN A 83 -7.49 18.45 5.15
N HIS A 84 -7.06 18.98 6.31
CA HIS A 84 -7.81 18.95 7.56
C HIS A 84 -8.29 17.56 8.00
N VAL A 85 -7.57 16.50 7.61
CA VAL A 85 -7.94 15.11 7.87
C VAL A 85 -7.63 14.73 9.32
N SER A 86 -8.65 14.24 10.04
CA SER A 86 -8.53 13.88 11.46
C SER A 86 -7.90 12.50 11.73
N GLU A 87 -7.54 11.74 10.69
CA GLU A 87 -6.83 10.48 10.84
C GLU A 87 -5.39 10.68 11.32
N SER A 88 -4.89 9.77 12.16
CA SER A 88 -3.50 9.84 12.58
C SER A 88 -2.55 9.47 11.43
N PRO A 89 -1.40 10.17 11.26
CA PRO A 89 -0.42 9.83 10.24
C PRO A 89 0.05 8.37 10.33
N ALA A 90 0.15 7.82 11.55
CA ALA A 90 0.50 6.43 11.78
C ALA A 90 -0.56 5.45 11.23
N SER A 91 -1.86 5.73 11.43
CA SER A 91 -2.96 4.93 10.89
C SER A 91 -2.93 4.91 9.36
N VAL A 92 -2.79 6.09 8.76
CA VAL A 92 -2.78 6.27 7.30
C VAL A 92 -1.58 5.55 6.67
N ARG A 93 -0.38 5.71 7.24
CA ARG A 93 0.83 4.98 6.82
C ARG A 93 0.67 3.47 6.92
N ALA A 94 0.07 2.97 8.01
CA ALA A 94 -0.17 1.53 8.17
C ALA A 94 -1.14 0.99 7.10
N ARG A 95 -2.22 1.74 6.80
CA ARG A 95 -3.20 1.36 5.78
C ARG A 95 -2.59 1.38 4.38
N LEU A 96 -1.89 2.45 4.03
CA LEU A 96 -1.17 2.57 2.74
C LEU A 96 -0.13 1.45 2.57
N GLY A 97 0.66 1.18 3.61
CA GLY A 97 1.67 0.13 3.57
C GLY A 97 1.07 -1.25 3.34
N LYS A 98 -0.08 -1.54 3.97
CA LYS A 98 -0.82 -2.79 3.73
C LYS A 98 -1.35 -2.88 2.30
N MET A 99 -2.03 -1.82 1.83
CA MET A 99 -2.58 -1.76 0.46
C MET A 99 -1.49 -1.95 -0.59
N TYR A 100 -0.36 -1.25 -0.44
CA TYR A 100 0.76 -1.36 -1.37
C TYR A 100 1.36 -2.77 -1.37
N ASN A 101 1.61 -3.35 -0.20
CA ASN A 101 2.17 -4.70 -0.09
C ASN A 101 1.22 -5.76 -0.67
N GLU A 102 -0.10 -5.64 -0.46
CA GLU A 102 -1.09 -6.52 -1.09
C GLU A 102 -1.10 -6.37 -2.61
N ALA A 103 -1.05 -5.14 -3.13
CA ALA A 103 -1.00 -4.87 -4.56
C ALA A 103 0.26 -5.42 -5.23
N VAL A 104 1.43 -5.34 -4.57
CA VAL A 104 2.67 -5.98 -5.03
C VAL A 104 2.54 -7.51 -4.98
N LYS A 105 2.03 -8.07 -3.88
CA LYS A 105 1.88 -9.53 -3.70
C LYS A 105 0.93 -10.14 -4.74
N LYS A 106 -0.15 -9.45 -5.10
CA LYS A 106 -1.10 -9.86 -6.14
C LYS A 106 -0.55 -9.68 -7.57
N GLY A 107 0.59 -9.02 -7.74
CA GLY A 107 1.14 -8.70 -9.07
C GLY A 107 0.36 -7.59 -9.80
N SER A 108 -0.53 -6.87 -9.11
CA SER A 108 -1.32 -5.77 -9.69
C SER A 108 -0.43 -4.62 -10.16
N ILE A 109 0.75 -4.46 -9.53
CA ILE A 109 1.72 -3.42 -9.89
C ILE A 109 2.84 -4.01 -10.74
N LYS A 110 2.65 -3.97 -12.07
CA LYS A 110 3.64 -4.49 -13.03
C LYS A 110 5.01 -3.84 -12.85
N GLY A 111 6.04 -4.67 -12.77
CA GLY A 111 7.44 -4.25 -12.70
C GLY A 111 7.97 -4.03 -11.29
N ILE A 112 7.14 -4.07 -10.25
CA ILE A 112 7.57 -3.88 -8.87
C ILE A 112 7.52 -5.19 -8.11
N GLU A 113 8.62 -5.55 -7.46
CA GLU A 113 8.73 -6.77 -6.65
C GLU A 113 9.34 -6.45 -5.28
N ARG A 114 9.13 -7.36 -4.32
CA ARG A 114 9.83 -7.30 -3.03
C ARG A 114 11.27 -7.78 -3.23
N ALA A 115 12.21 -7.03 -2.65
CA ALA A 115 13.61 -7.44 -2.67
C ALA A 115 13.79 -8.69 -1.79
N VAL A 116 14.63 -9.61 -2.27
CA VAL A 116 15.01 -10.83 -1.55
C VAL A 116 16.51 -10.82 -1.31
N VAL A 117 16.92 -11.37 -0.17
CA VAL A 117 18.32 -11.64 0.17
C VAL A 117 18.49 -13.14 0.33
N ASN A 118 19.57 -13.68 -0.23
CA ASN A 118 19.92 -15.06 0.00
C ASN A 118 20.72 -15.16 1.29
N ARG A 119 20.16 -15.82 2.30
CA ARG A 119 20.86 -16.15 3.54
C ARG A 119 20.93 -17.65 3.64
N ASN A 120 22.15 -18.20 3.65
CA ASN A 120 22.41 -19.62 3.81
C ASN A 120 21.66 -20.52 2.79
N GLY A 121 21.51 -20.07 1.54
CA GLY A 121 20.84 -20.83 0.49
C GLY A 121 19.32 -20.70 0.46
N VAL A 122 18.72 -19.95 1.40
CA VAL A 122 17.29 -19.67 1.45
C VAL A 122 17.03 -18.23 1.01
N GLU A 123 16.08 -18.05 0.08
CA GLU A 123 15.60 -16.73 -0.31
C GLU A 123 14.67 -16.16 0.79
N GLU A 124 15.14 -15.13 1.48
CA GLU A 124 14.36 -14.41 2.49
C GLU A 124 13.97 -13.02 1.99
N LEU A 125 12.81 -12.52 2.41
CA LEU A 125 12.41 -11.14 2.12
C LEU A 125 13.38 -10.17 2.78
N LYS A 126 13.85 -9.18 2.01
CA LYS A 126 14.75 -8.14 2.50
C LYS A 126 13.97 -7.10 3.31
N PHE A 127 14.54 -6.73 4.46
CA PHE A 127 14.04 -5.66 5.31
C PHE A 127 15.17 -4.71 5.67
N LEU A 128 14.89 -3.41 5.68
CA LEU A 128 15.78 -2.36 6.19
C LEU A 128 15.13 -1.79 7.44
N CYS A 129 15.73 -1.99 8.62
CA CYS A 129 15.19 -1.50 9.90
C CYS A 129 13.69 -1.86 10.11
N ARG A 130 13.30 -3.11 9.80
CA ARG A 130 11.93 -3.64 9.81
C ARG A 130 11.00 -3.15 8.68
N ALA A 131 11.42 -2.20 7.86
CA ALA A 131 10.67 -1.78 6.67
C ALA A 131 10.89 -2.77 5.51
N ALA A 132 9.82 -3.11 4.80
CA ALA A 132 9.90 -3.94 3.59
C ALA A 132 10.65 -3.18 2.48
N VAL A 133 11.57 -3.88 1.82
CA VAL A 133 12.33 -3.35 0.67
C VAL A 133 11.70 -3.83 -0.63
N TYR A 134 11.57 -2.92 -1.58
CA TYR A 134 11.00 -3.11 -2.90
C TYR A 134 12.01 -2.69 -3.96
N TYR A 135 11.84 -3.16 -5.19
CA TYR A 135 12.65 -2.72 -6.31
C TYR A 135 11.84 -2.75 -7.61
N ASN A 136 12.20 -1.90 -8.56
CA ASN A 136 11.65 -1.94 -9.90
C ASN A 136 12.51 -2.87 -10.79
N LYS A 137 11.93 -4.00 -11.20
CA LYS A 137 12.56 -5.02 -12.05
C LYS A 137 12.91 -4.50 -13.44
N LEU A 138 12.18 -3.52 -13.95
CA LEU A 138 12.46 -2.90 -15.25
C LEU A 138 13.70 -2.01 -15.21
N ASN A 139 14.09 -1.53 -14.01
CA ASN A 139 15.27 -0.69 -13.79
C ASN A 139 16.47 -1.50 -13.24
N LYS A 140 16.44 -2.84 -13.29
CA LYS A 140 17.64 -3.61 -12.93
C LYS A 140 18.73 -3.24 -13.95
N PRO A 141 19.89 -2.68 -13.53
CA PRO A 141 21.07 -2.81 -14.36
C PRO A 141 21.25 -4.31 -14.60
N ARG A 142 21.47 -4.72 -15.85
CA ARG A 142 21.91 -6.08 -16.17
C ARG A 142 23.00 -6.40 -15.18
N LYS A 143 22.85 -7.48 -14.40
CA LYS A 143 23.95 -7.98 -13.59
C LYS A 143 25.12 -8.15 -14.56
N GLU A 144 26.14 -7.31 -14.46
CA GLU A 144 27.41 -7.57 -15.11
C GLU A 144 27.80 -8.97 -14.67
N GLY A 145 28.05 -9.81 -15.67
CA GLY A 145 28.49 -11.17 -15.47
C GLY A 145 29.72 -11.15 -14.57
N LYS A 146 29.77 -12.13 -13.69
CA LYS A 146 31.00 -12.53 -13.02
C LYS A 146 32.12 -12.65 -14.06
N GLU A 147 33.24 -12.00 -13.80
CA GLU A 147 34.57 -12.56 -14.07
C GLU A 147 35.33 -12.64 -12.75
#